data_AF-A0AB39Y4H6-F1
#
_entry.id   AF-A0AB39Y4H6-F1
#
_cell.length_a   1.000
_cell.length_b   1.000
_cell.length_c   1.000
_cell.angle_alpha   90.00
_cell.angle_beta   90.00
_cell.angle_gamma   90.00
#
_symmetry.space_group_name_H-M   'P 1'
#
loop_
_entity.id
_entity.type
_entity.pdbx_description
1 polymer ?
#
loop_
_entity_poly.entity_id
_entity_poly.type
_entity_poly.pdbx_seq_one_letter_code
_entity_poly.pdbx_strand_id
1 'polypeptide(L)'
;MTSETPNLPTPDQIRRSPKVLLHDHLDGGLRPGTIIELAREAGYESLPETDADKLGIWFREAADSGSLPRYLETFAHTCAVMQTKAALFRVAAECAEDLAEDGVVYAEIRYAPEQHLEAGLTLEEVVEAVNDGFREGERRAKASGHRIRVGALLTAMRHAARALEIAELANRYRDNGVVGFDIAGAEAGFPPTRHLDAFEYLKRENNHFTIHAGEAFGLPSIWQALQWCGADRLGHGVKIIDDIEVAEDGSVTLGRLASYVRDKRIPLEMCPTSNLQTAAAASYAEHPIGLLRKLHFRLTVNTDNRLMSGTSMSREFEHLVDTFGYTLDDMQWFTVNAMKSAFIPFDERLAMINEVIKPGYAELKSEWLFQQTASTSGSVSV
;
A
#
# COMPACT_ATOMS: atom_id res chain seq x y z
N MET A 1 30.20 -6.61 27.97
CA MET A 1 29.03 -6.12 27.22
C MET A 1 28.50 -7.32 26.48
N THR A 2 27.47 -7.98 27.01
CA THR A 2 26.78 -9.05 26.28
C THR A 2 26.20 -8.41 25.03
N SER A 3 26.64 -8.85 23.85
CA SER A 3 25.95 -8.54 22.61
C SER A 3 24.60 -9.25 22.70
N GLU A 4 23.59 -8.56 23.22
CA GLU A 4 22.22 -9.03 23.09
C GLU A 4 21.90 -8.97 21.60
N THR A 5 21.86 -10.14 20.98
CA THR A 5 21.34 -10.31 19.62
C THR A 5 19.99 -9.60 19.57
N PRO A 6 19.76 -8.69 18.61
CA PRO A 6 18.47 -8.00 18.51
C PRO A 6 17.36 -9.05 18.45
N ASN A 7 16.34 -8.86 19.28
CA ASN A 7 15.21 -9.78 19.34
C ASN A 7 14.30 -9.54 18.12
N LEU A 8 14.65 -10.21 17.02
CA LEU A 8 13.91 -10.12 15.77
C LEU A 8 12.57 -10.85 15.89
N PRO A 9 11.47 -10.29 15.36
CA PRO A 9 10.17 -10.95 15.38
C PRO A 9 10.19 -12.22 14.52
N THR A 10 9.50 -13.26 14.99
CA THR A 10 9.25 -14.46 14.18
C THR A 10 8.23 -14.18 13.06
N PRO A 11 8.19 -14.98 11.99
CA PRO A 11 7.16 -14.84 10.95
C PRO A 11 5.71 -14.87 11.48
N ASP A 12 5.43 -15.67 12.52
CA ASP A 12 4.12 -15.69 13.18
C ASP A 12 3.81 -14.35 13.86
N GLN A 13 4.78 -13.79 14.59
CA GLN A 13 4.61 -12.47 15.22
C GLN A 13 4.47 -11.37 14.18
N ILE A 14 5.19 -11.44 13.06
CA ILE A 14 5.02 -10.51 11.95
C ILE A 14 3.59 -10.61 11.41
N ARG A 15 3.10 -11.83 11.13
CA ARG A 15 1.72 -12.05 10.65
C ARG A 15 0.67 -11.49 11.60
N ARG A 16 0.79 -11.76 12.90
CA ARG A 16 -0.17 -11.31 13.92
C ARG A 16 -0.06 -9.83 14.30
N SER A 17 1.06 -9.17 13.94
CA SER A 17 1.23 -7.75 14.24
C SER A 17 0.14 -6.89 13.58
N PRO A 18 -0.44 -5.90 14.29
CA PRO A 18 -1.35 -4.96 13.67
C PRO A 18 -0.62 -4.14 12.60
N LYS A 19 -1.17 -4.09 11.39
CA LYS A 19 -0.60 -3.36 10.25
C LYS A 19 -1.60 -2.37 9.68
N VAL A 20 -1.08 -1.34 9.02
CA VAL A 20 -1.86 -0.33 8.31
C VAL A 20 -1.29 -0.20 6.92
N LEU A 21 -2.16 -0.35 5.91
CA LEU A 21 -1.80 -0.36 4.50
C LEU A 21 -2.45 0.85 3.80
N LEU A 22 -1.66 1.73 3.20
CA LEU A 22 -2.18 2.95 2.57
C LEU A 22 -1.99 2.98 1.06
N HIS A 23 -1.27 2.01 0.51
CA HIS A 23 -0.90 1.96 -0.90
C HIS A 23 -0.99 0.53 -1.42
N ASP A 24 -2.17 0.19 -1.90
CA ASP A 24 -2.45 -1.11 -2.50
C ASP A 24 -3.56 -0.99 -3.54
N HIS A 25 -3.32 -1.55 -4.72
CA HIS A 25 -4.21 -1.55 -5.87
C HIS A 25 -5.15 -2.76 -5.83
N LEU A 26 -6.47 -2.51 -5.87
CA LEU A 26 -7.47 -3.57 -5.89
C LEU A 26 -7.29 -4.48 -7.11
N ASP A 27 -7.12 -3.87 -8.29
CA ASP A 27 -6.87 -4.49 -9.58
C ASP A 27 -5.47 -5.12 -9.69
N GLY A 28 -4.60 -4.85 -8.71
CA GLY A 28 -3.27 -5.44 -8.52
C GLY A 28 -3.21 -6.53 -7.45
N GLY A 29 -4.33 -6.87 -6.81
CA GLY A 29 -4.38 -7.68 -5.59
C GLY A 29 -5.26 -8.93 -5.64
N LEU A 30 -5.73 -9.33 -6.82
CA LEU A 30 -6.67 -10.44 -6.99
C LEU A 30 -6.03 -11.79 -6.64
N ARG A 31 -6.86 -12.71 -6.11
CA ARG A 31 -6.48 -14.13 -5.98
C ARG A 31 -6.42 -14.78 -7.38
N PRO A 32 -5.34 -15.51 -7.74
CA PRO A 32 -5.25 -16.18 -9.04
C PRO A 32 -6.42 -17.14 -9.35
N GLY A 33 -6.90 -17.88 -8.34
CA GLY A 33 -8.07 -18.75 -8.48
C GLY A 33 -9.33 -17.98 -8.86
N THR A 34 -9.56 -16.82 -8.22
CA THR A 34 -10.69 -15.94 -8.54
C THR A 34 -10.60 -15.39 -9.96
N ILE A 35 -9.41 -15.06 -10.45
CA ILE A 35 -9.21 -14.63 -11.86
C ILE A 35 -9.67 -15.72 -12.82
N ILE A 36 -9.28 -16.99 -12.59
CA ILE A 36 -9.66 -18.12 -13.44
C ILE A 36 -11.18 -18.33 -13.44
N GLU A 37 -11.80 -18.26 -12.26
CA GLU A 37 -13.25 -18.42 -12.13
C GLU A 37 -14.02 -17.30 -12.83
N LEU A 38 -13.64 -16.05 -12.61
CA LEU A 38 -14.27 -14.88 -13.22
C LEU A 38 -14.04 -14.83 -14.74
N ALA A 39 -12.85 -15.24 -15.21
CA ALA A 39 -12.57 -15.34 -16.64
C ALA A 39 -13.51 -16.33 -17.32
N ARG A 40 -13.74 -17.51 -16.70
CA ARG A 40 -14.70 -18.48 -17.21
C ARG A 40 -16.13 -17.95 -17.22
N GLU A 41 -16.55 -17.23 -16.17
CA GLU A 41 -17.89 -16.62 -16.07
C GLU A 41 -18.09 -15.52 -17.13
N ALA A 42 -17.06 -14.73 -17.42
CA ALA A 42 -17.09 -13.66 -18.41
C ALA A 42 -16.85 -14.12 -19.85
N GLY A 43 -16.45 -15.38 -20.06
CA GLY A 43 -16.03 -15.89 -21.37
C GLY A 43 -14.69 -15.31 -21.85
N TYR A 44 -13.81 -14.93 -20.93
CA TYR A 44 -12.48 -14.40 -21.22
C TYR A 44 -11.46 -15.54 -21.41
N GLU A 45 -11.05 -15.79 -22.65
CA GLU A 45 -10.18 -16.93 -23.01
C GLU A 45 -8.69 -16.57 -23.13
N SER A 46 -8.32 -15.31 -22.90
CA SER A 46 -6.94 -14.83 -23.13
C SER A 46 -6.02 -14.97 -21.93
N LEU A 47 -6.42 -15.68 -20.87
CA LEU A 47 -5.53 -15.94 -19.74
C LEU A 47 -4.32 -16.77 -20.19
N PRO A 48 -3.11 -16.42 -19.71
CA PRO A 48 -1.88 -17.12 -20.09
C PRO A 48 -1.76 -18.51 -19.43
N GLU A 49 -2.56 -18.77 -18.39
CA GLU A 49 -2.56 -20.00 -17.62
C GLU A 49 -3.92 -20.19 -16.93
N THR A 50 -4.28 -21.45 -16.64
CA THR A 50 -5.58 -21.83 -16.05
C THR A 50 -5.45 -22.62 -14.75
N ASP A 51 -4.23 -22.86 -14.29
CA ASP A 51 -3.89 -23.30 -12.93
C ASP A 51 -3.55 -22.10 -12.05
N ALA A 52 -4.12 -22.03 -10.85
CA ALA A 52 -4.00 -20.85 -9.98
C ALA A 52 -2.56 -20.56 -9.54
N ASP A 53 -1.80 -21.60 -9.19
CA ASP A 53 -0.42 -21.43 -8.72
C ASP A 53 0.48 -20.95 -9.85
N LYS A 54 0.36 -21.60 -11.02
CA LYS A 54 1.13 -21.20 -12.21
C LYS A 54 0.74 -19.82 -12.72
N LEU A 55 -0.55 -19.46 -12.66
CA LEU A 55 -1.01 -18.12 -13.02
C LEU A 55 -0.40 -17.06 -12.10
N GLY A 56 -0.38 -17.30 -10.78
CA GLY A 56 0.28 -16.42 -9.82
C GLY A 56 1.78 -16.24 -10.10
N ILE A 57 2.49 -17.32 -10.46
CA ILE A 57 3.89 -17.26 -10.89
C ILE A 57 4.03 -16.40 -12.15
N TRP A 58 3.18 -16.62 -13.15
CA TRP A 58 3.21 -15.84 -14.39
C TRP A 58 3.01 -14.34 -14.13
N PHE A 59 2.07 -13.97 -13.27
CA PHE A 59 1.82 -12.56 -12.90
C PHE A 59 3.09 -11.92 -12.32
N ARG A 60 3.75 -12.62 -11.39
CA ARG A 60 4.99 -12.15 -10.78
C ARG A 60 6.12 -12.02 -11.80
N GLU A 61 6.35 -13.04 -12.61
CA GLU A 61 7.41 -13.04 -13.62
C GLU A 61 7.19 -11.99 -14.72
N ALA A 62 5.93 -11.76 -15.11
CA ALA A 62 5.58 -10.73 -16.07
C ALA A 62 5.87 -9.32 -15.51
N ALA A 63 5.49 -9.07 -14.26
CA ALA A 63 5.72 -7.79 -13.60
C ALA A 63 7.22 -7.52 -13.32
N ASP A 64 8.00 -8.55 -13.01
CA ASP A 64 9.44 -8.46 -12.71
C ASP A 64 10.34 -8.54 -13.97
N SER A 65 9.74 -8.55 -15.17
CA SER A 65 10.48 -8.81 -16.41
C SER A 65 11.34 -7.64 -16.92
N GLY A 66 11.26 -6.47 -16.29
CA GLY A 66 11.88 -5.22 -16.77
C GLY A 66 11.24 -4.68 -18.07
N SER A 67 10.12 -5.25 -18.51
CA SER A 67 9.40 -4.88 -19.73
C SER A 67 8.07 -4.23 -19.37
N LEU A 68 7.97 -2.92 -19.59
CA LEU A 68 6.72 -2.17 -19.37
C LEU A 68 5.51 -2.81 -20.10
N PRO A 69 5.61 -3.27 -21.37
CA PRO A 69 4.52 -4.00 -22.01
C PRO A 69 4.06 -5.26 -21.25
N ARG A 70 5.00 -6.05 -20.73
CA ARG A 70 4.69 -7.27 -19.96
C ARG A 70 4.08 -6.94 -18.60
N TYR A 71 4.55 -5.87 -17.97
CA TYR A 71 3.93 -5.36 -16.75
C TYR A 71 2.48 -4.94 -17.00
N LEU A 72 2.21 -4.16 -18.05
CA LEU A 72 0.84 -3.72 -18.40
C LEU A 72 -0.07 -4.86 -18.84
N GLU A 73 0.48 -5.93 -19.43
CA GLU A 73 -0.26 -7.17 -19.76
C GLU A 73 -0.95 -7.76 -18.53
N THR A 74 -0.33 -7.67 -17.36
CA THR A 74 -0.92 -8.17 -16.11
C THR A 74 -2.24 -7.46 -15.78
N PHE A 75 -2.29 -6.13 -15.89
CA PHE A 75 -3.51 -5.34 -15.67
C PHE A 75 -4.58 -5.58 -16.73
N ALA A 76 -4.18 -5.92 -17.96
CA ALA A 76 -5.15 -6.27 -19.00
C ALA A 76 -5.99 -7.49 -18.58
N HIS A 77 -5.38 -8.49 -17.94
CA HIS A 77 -6.10 -9.67 -17.45
C HIS A 77 -6.97 -9.38 -16.23
N THR A 78 -6.46 -8.63 -15.24
CA THR A 78 -7.24 -8.33 -14.02
C THR A 78 -8.41 -7.41 -14.32
N CYS A 79 -8.21 -6.36 -15.14
CA CYS A 79 -9.29 -5.49 -15.55
C CYS A 79 -10.34 -6.22 -16.40
N ALA A 80 -9.95 -7.13 -17.28
CA ALA A 80 -10.89 -7.89 -18.12
C ALA A 80 -11.88 -8.73 -17.29
N VAL A 81 -11.46 -9.26 -16.15
CA VAL A 81 -12.33 -10.08 -15.28
C VAL A 81 -13.14 -9.25 -14.27
N MET A 82 -12.89 -7.94 -14.18
CA MET A 82 -13.52 -7.01 -13.23
C MET A 82 -14.58 -6.10 -13.88
N GLN A 83 -15.25 -6.54 -14.94
CA GLN A 83 -16.20 -5.71 -15.70
C GLN A 83 -17.66 -5.80 -15.20
N THR A 84 -17.95 -6.52 -14.12
CA THR A 84 -19.32 -6.66 -13.59
C THR A 84 -19.40 -6.29 -12.10
N LYS A 85 -20.59 -5.85 -11.64
CA LYS A 85 -20.82 -5.55 -10.21
C LYS A 85 -20.48 -6.76 -9.32
N ALA A 86 -20.84 -7.96 -9.74
CA ALA A 86 -20.58 -9.19 -8.98
C ALA A 86 -19.08 -9.50 -8.86
N ALA A 87 -18.33 -9.32 -9.95
CA ALA A 87 -16.88 -9.50 -9.96
C ALA A 87 -16.18 -8.48 -9.05
N LEU A 88 -16.51 -7.19 -9.19
CA LEU A 88 -15.96 -6.11 -8.38
C LEU A 88 -16.26 -6.31 -6.89
N PHE A 89 -17.52 -6.64 -6.55
CA PHE A 89 -17.94 -6.96 -5.19
C PHE A 89 -17.13 -8.13 -4.61
N ARG A 90 -16.97 -9.21 -5.37
CA ARG A 90 -16.22 -10.40 -4.94
C ARG A 90 -14.76 -10.05 -4.68
N VAL A 91 -14.09 -9.41 -5.63
CA VAL A 91 -12.68 -9.03 -5.53
C VAL A 91 -12.44 -8.10 -4.34
N ALA A 92 -13.32 -7.11 -4.11
CA ALA A 92 -13.23 -6.21 -2.96
C ALA A 92 -13.44 -6.93 -1.61
N ALA A 93 -14.40 -7.87 -1.54
CA ALA A 93 -14.61 -8.67 -0.33
C ALA A 93 -13.40 -9.56 -0.01
N GLU A 94 -12.87 -10.25 -1.01
CA GLU A 94 -11.69 -11.11 -0.87
C GLU A 94 -10.43 -10.31 -0.48
N CYS A 95 -10.26 -9.10 -1.02
CA CYS A 95 -9.19 -8.19 -0.64
C CYS A 95 -9.21 -7.87 0.87
N ALA A 96 -10.38 -7.52 1.43
CA ALA A 96 -10.49 -7.21 2.85
C ALA A 96 -10.27 -8.44 3.74
N GLU A 97 -10.72 -9.63 3.31
CA GLU A 97 -10.45 -10.89 3.99
C GLU A 97 -8.94 -11.18 4.06
N ASP A 98 -8.26 -11.17 2.91
CA ASP A 98 -6.83 -11.49 2.81
C ASP A 98 -5.96 -10.54 3.66
N LEU A 99 -6.30 -9.25 3.64
CA LEU A 99 -5.61 -8.24 4.43
C LEU A 99 -5.83 -8.45 5.93
N ALA A 100 -7.05 -8.78 6.36
CA ALA A 100 -7.36 -9.02 7.76
C ALA A 100 -6.65 -10.28 8.29
N GLU A 101 -6.57 -11.33 7.47
CA GLU A 101 -5.80 -12.56 7.76
C GLU A 101 -4.30 -12.29 7.86
N ASP A 102 -3.79 -11.29 7.13
CA ASP A 102 -2.40 -10.82 7.20
C ASP A 102 -2.17 -9.74 8.28
N GLY A 103 -3.09 -9.60 9.24
CA GLY A 103 -2.98 -8.71 10.41
C GLY A 103 -3.19 -7.22 10.11
N VAL A 104 -3.68 -6.86 8.92
CA VAL A 104 -4.01 -5.48 8.57
C VAL A 104 -5.31 -5.08 9.26
N VAL A 105 -5.22 -4.03 10.09
CA VAL A 105 -6.37 -3.51 10.86
C VAL A 105 -7.03 -2.30 10.21
N TYR A 106 -6.32 -1.63 9.29
CA TYR A 106 -6.83 -0.54 8.48
C TYR A 106 -6.16 -0.55 7.11
N ALA A 107 -6.95 -0.40 6.05
CA ALA A 107 -6.46 -0.31 4.68
C ALA A 107 -7.10 0.85 3.91
N GLU A 108 -6.32 1.52 3.08
CA GLU A 108 -6.82 2.37 2.00
C GLU A 108 -6.46 1.73 0.66
N ILE A 109 -7.48 1.23 -0.04
CA ILE A 109 -7.32 0.47 -1.27
C ILE A 109 -7.69 1.36 -2.45
N ARG A 110 -6.79 1.44 -3.43
CA ARG A 110 -6.95 2.29 -4.62
C ARG A 110 -7.34 1.46 -5.83
N TYR A 111 -8.10 2.06 -6.73
CA TYR A 111 -8.47 1.48 -8.03
C TYR A 111 -8.97 2.59 -8.94
N ALA A 112 -8.93 2.38 -10.25
CA ALA A 112 -9.44 3.34 -11.23
C ALA A 112 -10.83 2.90 -11.73
N PRO A 113 -11.93 3.55 -11.29
CA PRO A 113 -13.28 3.13 -11.70
C PRO A 113 -13.49 3.19 -13.22
N GLU A 114 -12.75 4.08 -13.90
CA GLU A 114 -12.80 4.23 -15.35
C GLU A 114 -12.28 3.02 -16.14
N GLN A 115 -11.59 2.08 -15.51
CA GLN A 115 -11.11 0.84 -16.14
C GLN A 115 -12.15 -0.30 -16.14
N HIS A 116 -13.33 -0.09 -15.54
CA HIS A 116 -14.35 -1.13 -15.34
C HIS A 116 -15.68 -0.81 -16.04
N LEU A 117 -15.61 -0.12 -17.18
CA LEU A 117 -16.79 0.39 -17.90
C LEU A 117 -17.09 -0.36 -19.21
N GLU A 118 -16.26 -1.33 -19.61
CA GLU A 118 -16.33 -1.97 -20.94
C GLU A 118 -17.60 -2.83 -21.10
N ALA A 119 -18.12 -3.40 -20.01
CA ALA A 119 -19.39 -4.13 -20.02
C ALA A 119 -20.61 -3.28 -19.62
N GLY A 120 -20.49 -1.95 -19.68
CA GLY A 120 -21.62 -1.02 -19.58
C GLY A 120 -21.97 -0.54 -18.17
N LEU A 121 -21.11 -0.76 -17.17
CA LEU A 121 -21.27 -0.14 -15.86
C LEU A 121 -21.07 1.39 -15.93
N THR A 122 -21.75 2.14 -15.07
CA THR A 122 -21.39 3.53 -14.79
C THR A 122 -20.28 3.60 -13.74
N LEU A 123 -19.63 4.77 -13.62
CA LEU A 123 -18.62 5.00 -12.57
C LEU A 123 -19.20 4.80 -11.15
N GLU A 124 -20.42 5.28 -10.91
CA GLU A 124 -21.13 5.10 -9.64
C GLU A 124 -21.38 3.62 -9.34
N GLU A 125 -21.81 2.86 -10.34
CA GLU A 125 -22.07 1.43 -10.20
C GLU A 125 -20.80 0.64 -9.84
N VAL A 126 -19.65 1.04 -10.37
CA VAL A 126 -18.34 0.47 -10.00
C VAL A 126 -18.00 0.81 -8.55
N VAL A 127 -18.13 2.08 -8.15
CA VAL A 127 -17.84 2.52 -6.77
C VAL A 127 -18.73 1.84 -5.75
N GLU A 128 -20.03 1.75 -6.02
CA GLU A 128 -21.00 1.10 -5.15
C GLU A 128 -20.69 -0.40 -4.98
N ALA A 129 -20.41 -1.11 -6.08
CA ALA A 129 -20.06 -2.53 -6.02
C ALA A 129 -18.80 -2.81 -5.19
N VAL A 130 -17.76 -1.99 -5.37
CA VAL A 130 -16.50 -2.12 -4.61
C VAL A 130 -16.72 -1.81 -3.13
N ASN A 131 -17.41 -0.71 -2.80
CA ASN A 131 -17.69 -0.34 -1.40
C ASN A 131 -18.55 -1.40 -0.69
N ASP A 132 -19.56 -1.97 -1.37
CA ASP A 132 -20.36 -3.06 -0.83
C ASP A 132 -19.52 -4.32 -0.62
N GLY A 133 -18.60 -4.63 -1.53
CA GLY A 133 -17.65 -5.72 -1.38
C GLY A 133 -16.74 -5.54 -0.17
N PHE A 134 -16.17 -4.34 0.03
CA PHE A 134 -15.36 -4.05 1.22
C PHE A 134 -16.15 -4.24 2.52
N ARG A 135 -17.39 -3.73 2.61
CA ARG A 135 -18.24 -3.93 3.79
C ARG A 135 -18.51 -5.41 4.07
N GLU A 136 -18.75 -6.19 3.02
CA GLU A 136 -18.95 -7.63 3.16
C GLU A 136 -17.68 -8.34 3.62
N GLY A 137 -16.53 -7.99 3.06
CA GLY A 137 -15.23 -8.53 3.48
C GLY A 137 -14.88 -8.18 4.93
N GLU A 138 -15.12 -6.94 5.37
CA GLU A 138 -15.00 -6.52 6.77
C GLU A 138 -15.91 -7.35 7.68
N ARG A 139 -17.16 -7.60 7.26
CA ARG A 139 -18.13 -8.41 8.00
C ARG A 139 -17.66 -9.86 8.14
N ARG A 140 -17.10 -10.45 7.07
CA ARG A 140 -16.58 -11.83 7.07
C ARG A 140 -15.31 -11.95 7.90
N ALA A 141 -14.37 -11.01 7.76
CA ALA A 141 -13.17 -10.94 8.59
C ALA A 141 -13.54 -10.89 10.09
N LYS A 142 -14.53 -10.06 10.46
CA LYS A 142 -15.06 -10.01 11.83
C LYS A 142 -15.67 -11.33 12.30
N ALA A 143 -16.42 -12.02 11.44
CA ALA A 143 -16.98 -13.32 11.76
C ALA A 143 -15.90 -14.40 11.98
N SER A 144 -14.76 -14.27 11.29
CA SER A 144 -13.58 -15.13 11.45
C SER A 144 -12.65 -14.70 12.59
N GLY A 145 -13.01 -13.69 13.38
CA GLY A 145 -12.23 -13.23 14.54
C GLY A 145 -11.16 -12.18 14.22
N HIS A 146 -11.10 -11.70 12.98
CA HIS A 146 -10.20 -10.63 12.56
C HIS A 146 -10.88 -9.26 12.64
N ARG A 147 -10.10 -8.18 12.60
CA ARG A 147 -10.60 -6.80 12.56
C ARG A 147 -9.89 -6.09 11.43
N ILE A 148 -10.67 -5.50 10.53
CA ILE A 148 -10.19 -4.57 9.51
C ILE A 148 -11.24 -3.49 9.27
N ARG A 149 -10.78 -2.29 8.89
CA ARG A 149 -11.58 -1.26 8.21
C ARG A 149 -10.91 -0.90 6.90
N VAL A 150 -11.68 -0.75 5.83
CA VAL A 150 -11.21 -0.42 4.50
C VAL A 150 -11.83 0.90 4.03
N GLY A 151 -11.01 1.79 3.49
CA GLY A 151 -11.45 2.96 2.73
C GLY A 151 -10.99 2.86 1.28
N ALA A 152 -11.80 3.34 0.35
CA ALA A 152 -11.44 3.40 -1.06
C ALA A 152 -10.71 4.71 -1.41
N LEU A 153 -9.72 4.64 -2.29
CA LEU A 153 -9.18 5.78 -3.01
C LEU A 153 -9.56 5.64 -4.48
N LEU A 154 -10.23 6.66 -5.05
CA LEU A 154 -10.52 6.63 -6.48
C LEU A 154 -9.36 7.22 -7.25
N THR A 155 -8.80 6.43 -8.16
CA THR A 155 -7.63 6.79 -8.93
C THR A 155 -8.02 7.22 -10.34
N ALA A 156 -7.54 8.37 -10.79
CA ALA A 156 -7.57 8.73 -12.19
C ALA A 156 -6.26 8.32 -12.89
N MET A 157 -6.36 7.81 -14.11
CA MET A 157 -5.20 7.43 -14.88
C MET A 157 -4.56 8.65 -15.54
N ARG A 158 -3.24 8.82 -15.39
CA ARG A 158 -2.46 9.96 -15.92
C ARG A 158 -2.62 10.21 -17.41
N HIS A 159 -2.92 9.16 -18.17
CA HIS A 159 -3.08 9.21 -19.62
C HIS A 159 -4.54 9.46 -20.05
N ALA A 160 -5.51 9.38 -19.13
CA ALA A 160 -6.91 9.65 -19.37
C ALA A 160 -7.27 11.12 -19.10
N ALA A 161 -8.26 11.62 -19.81
CA ALA A 161 -8.75 13.00 -19.68
C ALA A 161 -9.98 13.10 -18.73
N ARG A 162 -9.98 12.34 -17.64
CA ARG A 162 -11.14 12.20 -16.72
C ARG A 162 -10.85 12.55 -15.26
N ALA A 163 -9.66 13.08 -14.96
CA ALA A 163 -9.24 13.31 -13.57
C ALA A 163 -10.23 14.16 -12.75
N LEU A 164 -10.79 15.22 -13.34
CA LEU A 164 -11.79 16.05 -12.65
C LEU A 164 -13.09 15.27 -12.37
N GLU A 165 -13.57 14.47 -13.33
CA GLU A 165 -14.77 13.63 -13.17
C GLU A 165 -14.59 12.60 -12.05
N ILE A 166 -13.42 11.94 -11.99
CA ILE A 166 -13.10 10.99 -10.92
C ILE A 166 -12.93 11.70 -9.57
N ALA A 167 -12.39 12.92 -9.55
CA ALA A 167 -12.29 13.72 -8.33
C ALA A 167 -13.67 14.17 -7.79
N GLU A 168 -14.58 14.58 -8.68
CA GLU A 168 -15.98 14.87 -8.32
C GLU A 168 -16.69 13.64 -7.76
N LEU A 169 -16.43 12.47 -8.35
CA LEU A 169 -16.95 11.19 -7.86
C LEU A 169 -16.38 10.85 -6.47
N ALA A 170 -15.07 11.01 -6.27
CA ALA A 170 -14.43 10.78 -4.98
C ALA A 170 -15.02 11.69 -3.88
N ASN A 171 -15.26 12.97 -4.22
CA ASN A 171 -15.93 13.90 -3.30
C ASN A 171 -17.37 13.50 -2.99
N ARG A 172 -18.12 13.01 -3.99
CA ARG A 172 -19.51 12.56 -3.80
C ARG A 172 -19.62 11.39 -2.83
N TYR A 173 -18.66 10.47 -2.85
CA TYR A 173 -18.65 9.27 -2.00
C TYR A 173 -17.76 9.39 -0.74
N ARG A 174 -17.23 10.59 -0.42
CA ARG A 174 -16.28 10.81 0.70
C ARG A 174 -16.79 10.38 2.09
N ASP A 175 -18.11 10.40 2.26
CA ASP A 175 -18.79 10.02 3.50
C ASP A 175 -19.44 8.61 3.38
N ASN A 176 -19.15 7.91 2.28
CA ASN A 176 -19.76 6.64 1.90
C ASN A 176 -18.71 5.64 1.36
N GLY A 177 -17.61 5.45 2.11
CA GLY A 177 -16.60 4.42 1.84
C GLY A 177 -15.38 4.91 1.06
N VAL A 178 -15.49 5.98 0.28
CA VAL A 178 -14.31 6.63 -0.35
C VAL A 178 -13.68 7.58 0.66
N VAL A 179 -12.36 7.53 0.84
CA VAL A 179 -11.63 8.38 1.79
C VAL A 179 -10.64 9.32 1.12
N GLY A 180 -10.49 9.23 -0.21
CA GLY A 180 -9.65 10.16 -0.94
C GLY A 180 -9.54 9.85 -2.43
N PHE A 181 -8.62 10.56 -3.07
CA PHE A 181 -8.34 10.49 -4.50
C PHE A 181 -6.85 10.24 -4.76
N ASP A 182 -6.52 9.68 -5.92
CA ASP A 182 -5.17 9.46 -6.39
C ASP A 182 -5.04 9.66 -7.91
N ILE A 183 -3.81 9.81 -8.40
CA ILE A 183 -3.48 9.60 -9.82
C ILE A 183 -2.37 8.57 -9.97
N ALA A 184 -2.52 7.66 -10.93
CA ALA A 184 -1.56 6.59 -11.20
C ALA A 184 -1.32 6.36 -12.70
N GLY A 185 -0.49 5.38 -13.02
CA GLY A 185 0.02 5.12 -14.37
C GLY A 185 1.37 5.78 -14.63
N ALA A 186 1.81 5.78 -15.90
CA ALA A 186 3.13 6.26 -16.29
C ALA A 186 3.43 7.68 -15.78
N GLU A 187 4.43 7.81 -14.91
CA GLU A 187 4.81 9.10 -14.30
C GLU A 187 5.62 9.98 -15.27
N ALA A 188 6.69 9.42 -15.84
CA ALA A 188 7.58 10.14 -16.75
C ALA A 188 6.83 10.55 -18.03
N GLY A 189 6.83 11.85 -18.32
CA GLY A 189 6.10 12.42 -19.47
C GLY A 189 4.63 12.76 -19.22
N PHE A 190 4.08 12.40 -18.04
CA PHE A 190 2.71 12.72 -17.64
C PHE A 190 2.71 13.40 -16.25
N PRO A 191 3.23 14.63 -16.15
CA PRO A 191 3.38 15.32 -14.87
C PRO A 191 2.03 15.53 -14.18
N PRO A 192 1.99 15.52 -12.83
CA PRO A 192 0.74 15.69 -12.08
C PRO A 192 0.06 17.04 -12.37
N THR A 193 0.83 18.05 -12.82
CA THR A 193 0.31 19.38 -13.18
C THR A 193 -0.67 19.37 -14.35
N ARG A 194 -0.83 18.27 -15.09
CA ARG A 194 -1.89 18.11 -16.10
C ARG A 194 -3.29 17.95 -15.50
N HIS A 195 -3.39 17.66 -14.20
CA HIS A 195 -4.63 17.40 -13.49
C HIS A 195 -4.91 18.44 -12.39
N LEU A 196 -4.38 19.66 -12.55
CA LEU A 196 -4.51 20.73 -11.54
C LEU A 196 -5.95 21.10 -11.24
N ASP A 197 -6.84 21.04 -12.22
CA ASP A 197 -8.27 21.28 -12.04
C ASP A 197 -8.89 20.32 -11.02
N ALA A 198 -8.56 19.02 -11.11
CA ALA A 198 -9.00 18.00 -10.16
C ALA A 198 -8.47 18.28 -8.74
N PHE A 199 -7.17 18.57 -8.61
CA PHE A 199 -6.56 18.85 -7.30
C PHE A 199 -7.09 20.14 -6.67
N GLU A 200 -7.24 21.21 -7.46
CA GLU A 200 -7.80 22.47 -6.98
C GLU A 200 -9.27 22.34 -6.59
N TYR A 201 -10.04 21.48 -7.28
CA TYR A 201 -11.39 21.11 -6.86
C TYR A 201 -11.37 20.41 -5.49
N LEU A 202 -10.59 19.33 -5.32
CA LEU A 202 -10.53 18.56 -4.08
C LEU A 202 -10.09 19.39 -2.88
N LYS A 203 -9.12 20.29 -3.06
CA LYS A 203 -8.70 21.25 -2.01
C LYS A 203 -9.87 22.12 -1.54
N ARG A 204 -10.69 22.64 -2.46
CA ARG A 204 -11.84 23.50 -2.12
C ARG A 204 -12.93 22.73 -1.39
N GLU A 205 -13.05 21.43 -1.68
CA GLU A 205 -13.98 20.52 -1.03
C GLU A 205 -13.46 19.94 0.29
N ASN A 206 -12.24 20.28 0.71
CA ASN A 206 -11.55 19.70 1.87
C ASN A 206 -11.39 18.18 1.78
N ASN A 207 -11.24 17.65 0.57
CA ASN A 207 -11.05 16.24 0.33
C ASN A 207 -9.56 15.88 0.28
N HIS A 208 -9.23 14.67 0.71
CA HIS A 208 -7.86 14.17 0.76
C HIS A 208 -7.42 13.58 -0.58
N PHE A 209 -6.13 13.74 -0.89
CA PHE A 209 -5.54 13.07 -2.03
C PHE A 209 -4.06 12.75 -1.84
N THR A 210 -3.68 11.59 -2.38
CA THR A 210 -2.29 11.19 -2.58
C THR A 210 -1.94 11.29 -4.06
N ILE A 211 -0.65 11.29 -4.40
CA ILE A 211 -0.18 11.32 -5.78
C ILE A 211 1.00 10.38 -5.89
N HIS A 212 0.97 9.41 -6.82
CA HIS A 212 2.17 8.67 -7.23
C HIS A 212 3.23 9.63 -7.75
N ALA A 213 4.33 9.82 -7.03
CA ALA A 213 5.37 10.74 -7.43
C ALA A 213 6.73 10.36 -6.83
N GLY A 214 7.79 10.53 -7.63
CA GLY A 214 9.14 10.21 -7.20
C GLY A 214 9.44 8.72 -7.24
N GLU A 215 8.89 8.00 -8.23
CA GLU A 215 9.24 6.61 -8.50
C GLU A 215 10.14 6.53 -9.76
N ALA A 216 9.65 7.04 -10.89
CA ALA A 216 10.27 6.96 -12.21
C ALA A 216 10.76 8.32 -12.78
N PHE A 217 10.23 9.47 -12.35
CA PHE A 217 10.64 10.79 -12.89
C PHE A 217 11.59 11.59 -11.98
N GLY A 218 11.63 11.31 -10.67
CA GLY A 218 12.59 11.90 -9.73
C GLY A 218 12.08 13.14 -8.97
N LEU A 219 13.01 13.93 -8.42
CA LEU A 219 12.73 15.09 -7.57
C LEU A 219 11.74 16.12 -8.15
N PRO A 220 11.77 16.47 -9.46
CA PRO A 220 10.82 17.42 -10.01
C PRO A 220 9.36 16.96 -9.86
N SER A 221 9.11 15.65 -9.93
CA SER A 221 7.76 15.10 -9.77
C SER A 221 7.27 15.25 -8.34
N ILE A 222 8.11 14.90 -7.36
CA ILE A 222 7.83 15.10 -5.93
C ILE A 222 7.54 16.58 -5.66
N TRP A 223 8.38 17.46 -6.18
CA TRP A 223 8.21 18.90 -6.01
C TRP A 223 6.89 19.40 -6.63
N GLN A 224 6.52 18.94 -7.83
CA GLN A 224 5.25 19.32 -8.47
C GLN A 224 4.02 18.78 -7.72
N ALA A 225 4.07 17.52 -7.27
CA ALA A 225 3.00 16.91 -6.48
C ALA A 225 2.73 17.71 -5.19
N LEU A 226 3.78 18.19 -4.52
CA LEU A 226 3.64 18.95 -3.28
C LEU A 226 3.33 20.43 -3.51
N GLN A 227 4.11 21.12 -4.32
CA GLN A 227 4.06 22.59 -4.39
C GLN A 227 2.95 23.10 -5.30
N TRP A 228 2.68 22.40 -6.40
CA TRP A 228 1.59 22.77 -7.30
C TRP A 228 0.31 22.07 -6.92
N CYS A 229 0.38 20.75 -6.79
CA CYS A 229 -0.83 19.94 -6.63
C CYS A 229 -1.29 19.88 -5.18
N GLY A 230 -0.40 20.03 -4.19
CA GLY A 230 -0.75 20.08 -2.78
C GLY A 230 -1.08 18.72 -2.15
N ALA A 231 -0.42 17.65 -2.61
CA ALA A 231 -0.68 16.30 -2.12
C ALA A 231 -0.47 16.16 -0.60
N ASP A 232 -1.39 15.47 0.06
CA ASP A 232 -1.29 15.16 1.49
C ASP A 232 -0.27 14.04 1.76
N ARG A 233 -0.09 13.15 0.79
CA ARG A 233 0.87 12.02 0.80
C ARG A 233 1.47 11.84 -0.58
N LEU A 234 2.59 11.11 -0.62
CA LEU A 234 3.23 10.71 -1.87
C LEU A 234 3.16 9.19 -2.00
N GLY A 235 2.52 8.71 -3.07
CA GLY A 235 2.67 7.36 -3.56
C GLY A 235 4.13 7.12 -3.91
N HIS A 236 4.79 6.18 -3.23
CA HIS A 236 6.24 5.98 -3.24
C HIS A 236 7.03 7.14 -2.63
N GLY A 237 7.49 8.11 -3.43
CA GLY A 237 8.42 9.16 -3.01
C GLY A 237 9.88 8.70 -2.84
N VAL A 238 10.23 7.53 -3.37
CA VAL A 238 11.55 6.86 -3.22
C VAL A 238 12.70 7.76 -3.66
N LYS A 239 12.53 8.47 -4.78
CA LYS A 239 13.55 9.36 -5.37
C LYS A 239 13.83 10.61 -4.54
N ILE A 240 13.15 10.82 -3.39
CA ILE A 240 13.57 11.85 -2.44
C ILE A 240 15.02 11.64 -1.94
N ILE A 241 15.50 10.40 -2.02
CA ILE A 241 16.88 10.02 -1.72
C ILE A 241 17.91 10.79 -2.56
N ASP A 242 17.55 11.21 -3.78
CA ASP A 242 18.43 11.96 -4.67
C ASP A 242 18.68 13.40 -4.19
N ASP A 243 17.89 13.89 -3.21
CA ASP A 243 18.08 15.17 -2.52
C ASP A 243 18.76 14.99 -1.16
N ILE A 244 19.47 13.86 -0.95
CA ILE A 244 20.18 13.53 0.28
C ILE A 244 21.62 13.14 -0.05
N GLU A 245 22.58 13.81 0.58
CA GLU A 245 24.00 13.51 0.44
C GLU A 245 24.52 12.84 1.72
N VAL A 246 25.25 11.74 1.57
CA VAL A 246 25.95 11.06 2.67
C VAL A 246 27.45 11.17 2.41
N ALA A 247 28.17 11.88 3.27
CA ALA A 247 29.60 12.05 3.15
C ALA A 247 30.37 10.78 3.59
N GLU A 248 31.65 10.71 3.27
CA GLU A 248 32.52 9.55 3.60
C GLU A 248 32.61 9.29 5.11
N ASP A 249 32.45 10.32 5.95
CA ASP A 249 32.44 10.21 7.41
C ASP A 249 31.08 9.77 8.00
N GLY A 250 30.09 9.52 7.13
CA GLY A 250 28.73 9.14 7.50
C GLY A 250 27.82 10.31 7.88
N SER A 251 28.29 11.55 7.84
CA SER A 251 27.43 12.71 8.01
C SER A 251 26.43 12.85 6.85
N VAL A 252 25.22 13.30 7.16
CA VAL A 252 24.12 13.38 6.19
C VAL A 252 23.66 14.83 6.04
N THR A 253 23.63 15.31 4.80
CA THR A 253 23.09 16.62 4.43
C THR A 253 21.80 16.43 3.64
N LEU A 254 20.74 17.09 4.08
CA LEU A 254 19.47 17.13 3.35
C LEU A 254 19.42 18.35 2.45
N GLY A 255 19.06 18.14 1.19
CA GLY A 255 18.62 19.20 0.30
C GLY A 255 17.31 19.83 0.77
N ARG A 256 16.87 20.87 0.04
CA ARG A 256 15.73 21.70 0.44
C ARG A 256 14.41 20.92 0.39
N LEU A 257 14.23 20.05 -0.60
CA LEU A 257 13.00 19.29 -0.78
C LEU A 257 12.91 18.17 0.26
N ALA A 258 13.99 17.42 0.46
CA ALA A 258 14.10 16.40 1.51
C ALA A 258 13.86 16.98 2.90
N SER A 259 14.46 18.15 3.21
CA SER A 259 14.22 18.88 4.46
C SER A 259 12.74 19.25 4.61
N TYR A 260 12.13 19.83 3.58
CA TYR A 260 10.71 20.20 3.60
C TYR A 260 9.80 18.98 3.84
N VAL A 261 10.00 17.90 3.08
CA VAL A 261 9.23 16.65 3.21
C VAL A 261 9.32 16.09 4.63
N ARG A 262 10.54 16.01 5.18
CA ARG A 262 10.78 15.51 6.53
C ARG A 262 10.13 16.39 7.59
N ASP A 263 10.33 17.70 7.52
CA ASP A 263 9.93 18.65 8.57
C ASP A 263 8.41 18.90 8.56
N LYS A 264 7.78 18.88 7.38
CA LYS A 264 6.31 18.91 7.24
C LYS A 264 5.65 17.57 7.54
N ARG A 265 6.43 16.53 7.80
CA ARG A 265 5.94 15.17 8.07
C ARG A 265 5.09 14.63 6.90
N ILE A 266 5.47 14.94 5.66
CA ILE A 266 4.79 14.42 4.46
C ILE A 266 5.01 12.90 4.41
N PRO A 267 3.94 12.08 4.41
CA PRO A 267 4.07 10.63 4.35
C PRO A 267 4.60 10.16 2.99
N LEU A 268 5.57 9.24 3.04
CA LEU A 268 6.05 8.48 1.89
C LEU A 268 5.46 7.06 1.96
N GLU A 269 4.65 6.72 0.97
CA GLU A 269 4.00 5.42 0.81
C GLU A 269 4.98 4.43 0.17
N MET A 270 5.96 3.95 0.94
CA MET A 270 7.03 3.10 0.42
C MET A 270 6.51 1.68 0.15
N CYS A 271 6.93 1.10 -0.97
CA CYS A 271 6.50 -0.23 -1.42
C CYS A 271 7.74 -1.07 -1.76
N PRO A 272 8.48 -1.61 -0.76
CA PRO A 272 9.82 -2.16 -0.96
C PRO A 272 9.94 -3.17 -2.11
N THR A 273 9.09 -4.19 -2.18
CA THR A 273 9.14 -5.17 -3.29
C THR A 273 8.86 -4.53 -4.64
N SER A 274 7.79 -3.72 -4.74
CA SER A 274 7.44 -3.00 -5.97
C SER A 274 8.57 -2.08 -6.43
N ASN A 275 9.21 -1.36 -5.51
CA ASN A 275 10.31 -0.45 -5.81
C ASN A 275 11.55 -1.17 -6.36
N LEU A 276 11.75 -2.46 -6.06
CA LEU A 276 12.76 -3.29 -6.73
C LEU A 276 12.33 -3.65 -8.16
N GLN A 277 11.09 -4.11 -8.34
CA GLN A 277 10.56 -4.51 -9.65
C GLN A 277 10.49 -3.34 -10.64
N THR A 278 10.22 -2.12 -10.16
CA THR A 278 10.20 -0.90 -10.98
C THR A 278 11.58 -0.23 -11.11
N ALA A 279 12.63 -0.86 -10.55
CA ALA A 279 14.00 -0.35 -10.52
C ALA A 279 14.15 1.03 -9.83
N ALA A 280 13.20 1.41 -8.98
CA ALA A 280 13.32 2.58 -8.12
C ALA A 280 14.39 2.40 -7.04
N ALA A 281 14.65 1.15 -6.64
CA ALA A 281 15.73 0.70 -5.77
C ALA A 281 16.40 -0.58 -6.31
N ALA A 282 17.69 -0.77 -6.04
CA ALA A 282 18.47 -1.87 -6.62
C ALA A 282 18.36 -3.20 -5.84
N SER A 283 18.17 -3.12 -4.53
CA SER A 283 18.01 -4.27 -3.64
C SER A 283 17.36 -3.83 -2.33
N TYR A 284 16.93 -4.77 -1.49
CA TYR A 284 16.44 -4.42 -0.15
C TYR A 284 17.54 -3.74 0.68
N ALA A 285 18.78 -4.23 0.63
CA ALA A 285 19.90 -3.68 1.41
C ALA A 285 20.22 -2.22 1.06
N GLU A 286 20.07 -1.86 -0.22
CA GLU A 286 20.28 -0.51 -0.73
C GLU A 286 18.98 0.31 -0.79
N HIS A 287 17.87 -0.24 -0.30
CA HIS A 287 16.57 0.42 -0.42
C HIS A 287 16.54 1.72 0.41
N PRO A 288 16.12 2.87 -0.17
CA PRO A 288 16.13 4.16 0.53
C PRO A 288 15.39 4.20 1.85
N ILE A 289 14.40 3.32 2.06
CA ILE A 289 13.66 3.19 3.32
C ILE A 289 14.59 3.08 4.54
N GLY A 290 15.74 2.39 4.41
CA GLY A 290 16.70 2.21 5.50
C GLY A 290 17.30 3.53 5.98
N LEU A 291 17.82 4.33 5.06
CA LEU A 291 18.40 5.64 5.38
C LEU A 291 17.32 6.64 5.81
N LEU A 292 16.19 6.70 5.07
CA LEU A 292 15.10 7.61 5.38
C LEU A 292 14.49 7.33 6.78
N ARG A 293 14.45 6.07 7.21
CA ARG A 293 14.01 5.67 8.56
C ARG A 293 14.96 6.18 9.64
N LYS A 294 16.27 6.10 9.42
CA LYS A 294 17.30 6.65 10.33
C LYS A 294 17.20 8.17 10.42
N LEU A 295 16.85 8.82 9.32
CA LEU A 295 16.66 10.27 9.24
C LEU A 295 15.26 10.73 9.68
N HIS A 296 14.45 9.83 10.23
CA HIS A 296 13.12 10.09 10.78
C HIS A 296 12.11 10.68 9.78
N PHE A 297 12.23 10.39 8.48
CA PHE A 297 11.16 10.68 7.53
C PHE A 297 9.87 9.97 7.95
N ARG A 298 8.72 10.45 7.48
CA ARG A 298 7.45 9.79 7.79
C ARG A 298 7.19 8.70 6.77
N LEU A 299 7.65 7.50 7.08
CA LEU A 299 7.56 6.35 6.18
C LEU A 299 6.41 5.44 6.58
N THR A 300 5.80 4.84 5.58
CA THR A 300 4.83 3.75 5.71
C THR A 300 5.30 2.59 4.84
N VAL A 301 4.91 1.36 5.18
CA VAL A 301 5.27 0.14 4.43
C VAL A 301 4.00 -0.38 3.78
N ASN A 302 4.04 -0.66 2.48
CA ASN A 302 2.88 -1.01 1.69
C ASN A 302 3.23 -2.04 0.61
N THR A 303 2.22 -2.68 0.05
CA THR A 303 2.33 -3.79 -0.90
C THR A 303 2.28 -3.37 -2.36
N ASP A 304 1.63 -2.24 -2.66
CA ASP A 304 1.35 -1.79 -4.03
C ASP A 304 0.47 -2.77 -4.81
N ASN A 305 1.05 -3.80 -5.44
CA ASN A 305 0.32 -4.80 -6.22
C ASN A 305 0.61 -6.20 -5.67
N ARG A 306 -0.19 -6.71 -4.71
CA ARG A 306 0.09 -8.01 -4.05
C ARG A 306 0.29 -9.16 -5.03
N LEU A 307 -0.53 -9.25 -6.08
CA LEU A 307 -0.47 -10.30 -7.07
C LEU A 307 0.77 -10.15 -7.96
N MET A 308 0.96 -8.97 -8.55
CA MET A 308 2.07 -8.68 -9.48
C MET A 308 3.44 -8.70 -8.78
N SER A 309 3.50 -8.22 -7.54
CA SER A 309 4.72 -8.28 -6.73
C SER A 309 4.91 -9.64 -6.06
N GLY A 310 3.88 -10.50 -6.08
CA GLY A 310 3.88 -11.79 -5.39
C GLY A 310 4.27 -11.63 -3.92
N THR A 311 3.65 -10.66 -3.23
CA THR A 311 3.99 -10.23 -1.87
C THR A 311 2.74 -10.10 -0.99
N SER A 312 2.94 -9.85 0.31
CA SER A 312 1.91 -9.53 1.29
C SER A 312 2.47 -8.53 2.31
N MET A 313 1.61 -7.95 3.16
CA MET A 313 2.08 -7.01 4.18
C MET A 313 3.07 -7.64 5.16
N SER A 314 2.87 -8.90 5.54
CA SER A 314 3.84 -9.64 6.35
C SER A 314 5.15 -9.90 5.60
N ARG A 315 5.09 -10.24 4.30
CA ARG A 315 6.31 -10.45 3.51
C ARG A 315 7.13 -9.17 3.32
N GLU A 316 6.48 -8.02 3.14
CA GLU A 316 7.19 -6.73 3.14
C GLU A 316 7.94 -6.52 4.47
N PHE A 317 7.29 -6.77 5.60
CA PHE A 317 7.95 -6.66 6.90
C PHE A 317 9.04 -7.71 7.12
N GLU A 318 8.85 -8.97 6.70
CA GLU A 318 9.88 -10.01 6.74
C GLU A 318 11.15 -9.55 6.00
N HIS A 319 11.00 -9.02 4.77
CA HIS A 319 12.13 -8.49 4.01
C HIS A 319 12.85 -7.35 4.74
N LEU A 320 12.11 -6.45 5.39
CA LEU A 320 12.71 -5.35 6.16
C LEU A 320 13.37 -5.81 7.46
N VAL A 321 12.80 -6.80 8.14
CA VAL A 321 13.37 -7.43 9.34
C VAL A 321 14.69 -8.12 8.99
N ASP A 322 14.70 -8.96 7.95
CA ASP A 322 15.87 -9.71 7.50
C ASP A 322 17.00 -8.76 7.04
N THR A 323 16.64 -7.69 6.35
CA THR A 323 17.61 -6.77 5.74
C THR A 323 18.17 -5.76 6.73
N PHE A 324 17.30 -5.15 7.54
CA PHE A 324 17.67 -4.01 8.40
C PHE A 324 17.71 -4.35 9.89
N GLY A 325 17.39 -5.59 10.27
CA GLY A 325 17.31 -6.01 11.66
C GLY A 325 16.19 -5.30 12.44
N TYR A 326 15.13 -4.90 11.75
CA TYR A 326 14.00 -4.20 12.38
C TYR A 326 13.27 -5.09 13.38
N THR A 327 12.88 -4.48 14.48
CA THR A 327 12.20 -5.15 15.60
C THR A 327 10.70 -4.88 15.58
N LEU A 328 9.94 -5.49 16.51
CA LEU A 328 8.54 -5.13 16.73
C LEU A 328 8.34 -3.64 17.03
N ASP A 329 9.31 -2.95 17.64
CA ASP A 329 9.23 -1.51 17.88
C ASP A 329 9.36 -0.69 16.59
N ASP A 330 10.20 -1.15 15.66
CA ASP A 330 10.33 -0.53 14.33
C ASP A 330 9.06 -0.74 13.49
N MET A 331 8.52 -1.97 13.49
CA MET A 331 7.25 -2.28 12.84
C MET A 331 6.12 -1.41 13.42
N GLN A 332 6.01 -1.31 14.75
CA GLN A 332 5.06 -0.44 15.42
C GLN A 332 5.22 1.03 14.98
N TRP A 333 6.46 1.49 14.82
CA TRP A 333 6.73 2.86 14.35
C TRP A 333 6.21 3.09 12.92
N PHE A 334 6.43 2.15 11.99
CA PHE A 334 5.88 2.23 10.63
C PHE A 334 4.35 2.20 10.65
N THR A 335 3.75 1.27 11.40
CA THR A 335 2.29 1.16 11.51
C THR A 335 1.66 2.42 12.11
N VAL A 336 2.24 2.99 13.16
CA VAL A 336 1.73 4.24 13.77
C VAL A 336 1.90 5.42 12.82
N ASN A 337 3.00 5.50 12.08
CA ASN A 337 3.16 6.54 11.06
C ASN A 337 2.10 6.43 9.98
N ALA A 338 1.80 5.22 9.52
CA ALA A 338 0.75 4.95 8.55
C ALA A 338 -0.62 5.33 9.12
N MET A 339 -0.97 4.90 10.33
CA MET A 339 -2.27 5.27 10.91
C MET A 339 -2.43 6.78 11.11
N LYS A 340 -1.36 7.49 11.52
CA LYS A 340 -1.41 8.94 11.61
C LYS A 340 -1.57 9.61 10.23
N SER A 341 -1.27 8.92 9.13
CA SER A 341 -1.33 9.42 7.76
C SER A 341 -2.60 9.02 7.02
N ALA A 342 -3.43 8.18 7.62
CA ALA A 342 -4.71 7.80 7.03
C ALA A 342 -5.63 9.01 6.81
N PHE A 343 -6.51 8.91 5.82
CA PHE A 343 -7.48 9.93 5.42
C PHE A 343 -8.81 9.84 6.17
N ILE A 344 -8.91 8.98 7.18
CA ILE A 344 -10.06 8.95 8.10
C ILE A 344 -9.95 10.01 9.21
N PRO A 345 -11.10 10.40 9.82
CA PRO A 345 -11.15 11.35 10.93
C PRO A 345 -10.13 11.11 12.04
N PHE A 346 -9.70 12.22 12.66
CA PHE A 346 -8.61 12.21 13.65
C PHE A 346 -8.90 11.35 14.88
N ASP A 347 -10.12 11.39 15.39
CA ASP A 347 -10.60 10.57 16.51
C ASP A 347 -10.57 9.08 16.16
N GLU A 348 -10.99 8.70 14.96
CA GLU A 348 -10.92 7.32 14.48
C GLU A 348 -9.47 6.83 14.34
N ARG A 349 -8.56 7.67 13.84
CA ARG A 349 -7.12 7.37 13.82
C ARG A 349 -6.56 7.20 15.22
N LEU A 350 -6.95 8.07 16.16
CA LEU A 350 -6.46 8.04 17.54
C LEU A 350 -6.93 6.77 18.26
N ALA A 351 -8.19 6.38 18.06
CA ALA A 351 -8.74 5.13 18.58
C ALA A 351 -7.98 3.92 18.01
N MET A 352 -7.78 3.84 16.69
CA MET A 352 -7.01 2.75 16.08
C MET A 352 -5.58 2.66 16.64
N ILE A 353 -4.90 3.78 16.84
CA ILE A 353 -3.55 3.82 17.41
C ILE A 353 -3.53 3.31 18.85
N ASN A 354 -4.44 3.80 19.70
CA ASN A 354 -4.35 3.59 21.14
C ASN A 354 -5.06 2.32 21.63
N GLU A 355 -6.08 1.85 20.90
CA GLU A 355 -6.93 0.73 21.31
C GLU A 355 -6.63 -0.56 20.53
N VAL A 356 -6.00 -0.46 19.36
CA VAL A 356 -5.71 -1.63 18.50
C VAL A 356 -4.21 -1.80 18.28
N ILE A 357 -3.56 -0.81 17.68
CA ILE A 357 -2.16 -0.93 17.24
C ILE A 357 -1.21 -1.06 18.44
N LYS A 358 -1.17 -0.07 19.34
CA LYS A 358 -0.26 -0.11 20.50
C LYS A 358 -0.50 -1.31 21.41
N PRO A 359 -1.76 -1.67 21.76
CA PRO A 359 -2.01 -2.87 22.56
C PRO A 359 -1.56 -4.16 21.87
N GLY A 360 -1.84 -4.34 20.57
CA GLY A 360 -1.41 -5.55 19.84
C GLY A 360 0.11 -5.72 19.80
N TYR A 361 0.86 -4.64 19.59
CA TYR A 361 2.32 -4.70 19.69
C TYR A 361 2.81 -4.94 21.13
N ALA A 362 2.13 -4.40 22.15
CA ALA A 362 2.49 -4.64 23.54
C ALA A 362 2.30 -6.12 23.93
N GLU A 363 1.22 -6.74 23.46
CA GLU A 363 0.95 -8.17 23.63
C GLU A 363 2.07 -9.02 23.02
N LEU A 364 2.40 -8.81 21.73
CA LEU A 364 3.44 -9.56 21.03
C LEU A 364 4.81 -9.40 21.69
N LYS A 365 5.16 -8.19 22.13
CA LYS A 365 6.42 -7.95 22.86
C LYS A 365 6.46 -8.65 24.22
N SER A 366 5.30 -8.87 24.86
CA SER A 366 5.24 -9.56 26.14
C SER A 366 5.48 -11.08 26.03
N GLU A 367 5.15 -11.70 24.88
CA GLU A 367 5.39 -13.13 24.63
C GLU A 367 6.87 -13.51 24.85
N TRP A 368 7.76 -12.60 24.47
CA TRP A 368 9.20 -12.77 24.66
C TRP A 368 9.62 -12.82 26.13
N LEU A 369 9.02 -11.96 26.98
CA LEU A 369 9.34 -11.91 28.41
C LEU A 369 9.01 -13.26 29.09
N PHE A 370 7.95 -13.94 28.64
CA PHE A 370 7.55 -15.24 29.17
C PHE A 370 8.42 -16.40 28.67
N GLN A 371 8.94 -16.31 27.44
CA GLN A 371 9.90 -17.31 26.92
C GLN A 371 11.26 -17.26 27.66
N GLN A 372 11.73 -16.06 28.05
CA GLN A 372 12.97 -15.92 28.83
C GLN A 372 12.85 -16.40 30.28
N THR A 373 11.69 -16.23 30.90
CA THR A 373 11.44 -16.72 32.27
C THR A 373 11.29 -18.25 32.32
N ALA A 374 10.69 -18.85 31.28
CA ALA A 374 10.61 -20.30 31.17
C ALA A 374 12.00 -20.95 30.97
N SER A 375 12.86 -20.37 30.12
CA SER A 375 14.21 -20.91 29.86
C SER A 375 15.17 -20.76 31.04
N THR A 376 15.02 -19.73 31.87
CA THR A 376 15.82 -19.54 33.10
C THR A 376 15.37 -20.43 34.27
N SER A 377 14.11 -20.88 34.28
CA SER A 377 13.61 -21.85 35.26
C SER A 377 13.99 -23.32 34.98
N GLY A 378 14.45 -23.63 33.76
CA GLY A 378 14.83 -24.98 33.32
C GLY A 378 16.30 -25.38 33.56
N SER A 379 17.14 -24.46 34.04
CA SER A 379 18.58 -24.71 34.27
C SER A 379 18.95 -24.98 35.74
N VAL A 380 17.96 -25.18 36.61
CA VAL A 380 18.17 -25.60 38.00
C VAL A 380 17.65 -27.04 38.18
N SER A 381 18.31 -28.00 37.54
CA SER A 381 18.21 -29.41 37.94
C SER A 381 19.43 -30.22 37.48
N VAL A 382 20.21 -30.58 38.51
CA VAL A 382 21.31 -31.58 38.64
C VAL A 382 22.69 -31.17 38.17
#